data_AF-V3Z4V5-F1
#
_entry.id   AF-V3Z4V5-F1
#
_cell.length_a   1.000
_cell.length_b   1.000
_cell.length_c   1.000
_cell.angle_alpha   90.00
_cell.angle_beta   90.00
_cell.angle_gamma   90.00
#
_symmetry.space_group_name_H-M   'P 1'
#
loop_
_entity.id
_entity.type
_entity.pdbx_description
1 polymer ?
#
loop_
_entity_poly.entity_id
_entity_poly.type
_entity_poly.pdbx_seq_one_letter_code
_entity_poly.pdbx_strand_id
1 'polypeptide(L)'
;SGKILCLIFTYPKNINKSLAVKNTWAKRCDKQLYFSNKTLPNIPTILLNITESRQLLGLKTRLALQYVYDHEIDEFEWFIKADDDAFFIMENLKNYLSAFNPNDKLYFGKKFSKFKGTTYYMSGGAGYVLSKASVKIIVEKCFDAVKFNFQHIEDMAVGACAEKYNFTAPNTTDSMGRERFHSLSPHVYLKKELKPKWLDAYSVNKLKWGYGNLSNETISFHYLSPEDMQLLEFYLYKLNTKQMDQRRNSSKP
;
A
#
# COMPACT_ATOMS: atom_id res chain seq x y z
N SER A 1 11.79 -6.43 12.37
CA SER A 1 11.21 -6.48 11.00
C SER A 1 12.33 -6.28 9.99
N GLY A 2 12.25 -6.91 8.81
CA GLY A 2 13.21 -6.71 7.70
C GLY A 2 13.07 -5.35 7.00
N LYS A 3 13.95 -5.07 6.03
CA LYS A 3 13.97 -3.84 5.23
C LYS A 3 12.79 -3.81 4.25
N ILE A 4 12.24 -2.62 4.06
CA ILE A 4 11.06 -2.36 3.25
C ILE A 4 11.39 -1.44 2.07
N LEU A 5 11.14 -1.95 0.86
CA LEU A 5 11.18 -1.17 -0.38
C LEU A 5 9.77 -0.69 -0.75
N CYS A 6 9.60 0.62 -0.92
CA CYS A 6 8.35 1.22 -1.33
C CYS A 6 8.36 1.51 -2.84
N LEU A 7 7.40 0.93 -3.56
CA LEU A 7 7.19 1.10 -4.99
C LEU A 7 5.99 2.04 -5.20
N ILE A 8 6.26 3.29 -5.54
CA ILE A 8 5.25 4.33 -5.72
C ILE A 8 4.93 4.46 -7.21
N PHE A 9 3.67 4.23 -7.55
CA PHE A 9 3.18 4.29 -8.93
C PHE A 9 2.57 5.66 -9.18
N THR A 10 3.09 6.39 -10.16
CA THR A 10 2.72 7.78 -10.43
C THR A 10 2.85 8.16 -11.91
N TYR A 11 2.35 9.32 -12.30
CA TYR A 11 2.49 9.85 -13.65
C TYR A 11 2.61 11.40 -13.61
N PRO A 12 2.99 12.06 -14.71
CA PRO A 12 3.37 13.48 -14.70
C PRO A 12 2.35 14.46 -14.12
N LYS A 13 1.04 14.20 -14.25
CA LYS A 13 0.03 15.12 -13.70
C LYS A 13 -0.09 15.02 -12.16
N ASN A 14 0.45 13.98 -11.55
CA ASN A 14 0.39 13.71 -10.12
C ASN A 14 1.71 14.03 -9.38
N ILE A 15 2.53 14.92 -9.95
CA ILE A 15 3.79 15.34 -9.30
C ILE A 15 3.58 15.85 -7.86
N ASN A 16 2.54 16.65 -7.61
CA ASN A 16 2.27 17.17 -6.26
C ASN A 16 1.95 16.07 -5.26
N LYS A 17 1.17 15.07 -5.68
CA LYS A 17 0.89 13.86 -4.88
C LYS A 17 2.17 13.08 -4.58
N SER A 18 3.01 12.88 -5.59
CA SER A 18 4.27 12.15 -5.45
C SER A 18 5.26 12.86 -4.54
N LEU A 19 5.32 14.19 -4.60
CA LEU A 19 6.10 15.02 -3.68
C LEU A 19 5.54 14.92 -2.25
N ALA A 20 4.21 14.91 -2.08
CA ALA A 20 3.60 14.71 -0.77
C ALA A 20 3.97 13.34 -0.19
N VAL A 21 3.84 12.26 -0.96
CA VAL A 21 4.29 10.91 -0.56
C VAL A 21 5.78 10.94 -0.15
N LYS A 22 6.66 11.47 -1.01
CA LYS A 22 8.10 11.59 -0.77
C LYS A 22 8.43 12.36 0.51
N ASN A 23 7.66 13.41 0.79
CA ASN A 23 7.92 14.32 1.89
C ASN A 23 7.20 13.92 3.20
N THR A 24 6.37 12.88 3.18
CA THR A 24 5.58 12.42 4.34
C THR A 24 5.92 10.98 4.67
N TRP A 25 4.99 10.04 4.49
CA TRP A 25 5.08 8.66 4.97
C TRP A 25 6.27 7.89 4.38
N ALA A 26 6.60 8.11 3.10
CA ALA A 26 7.63 7.34 2.40
C ALA A 26 9.05 7.59 2.93
N LYS A 27 9.25 8.67 3.70
CA LYS A 27 10.51 8.91 4.46
C LYS A 27 10.86 7.79 5.43
N ARG A 28 9.89 6.96 5.82
CA ARG A 28 10.07 5.83 6.75
C ARG A 28 10.21 4.47 6.06
N CYS A 29 10.18 4.46 4.72
CA CYS A 29 10.65 3.33 3.93
C CYS A 29 12.17 3.24 4.02
N ASP A 30 12.73 2.04 3.92
CA ASP A 30 14.19 1.88 3.89
C ASP A 30 14.76 2.34 2.54
N LYS A 31 13.97 2.19 1.47
CA LYS A 31 14.19 2.82 0.15
C LYS A 31 12.85 3.07 -0.54
N GLN A 32 12.81 4.05 -1.44
CA GLN A 32 11.63 4.41 -2.23
C GLN A 32 11.99 4.52 -3.70
N LEU A 33 11.17 3.94 -4.56
CA LEU A 33 11.29 3.98 -6.02
C LEU A 33 9.98 4.50 -6.61
N TYR A 34 10.07 5.41 -7.58
CA TYR A 34 8.91 6.00 -8.24
C TYR A 34 8.84 5.54 -9.68
N PHE A 35 7.76 4.87 -10.07
CA PHE A 35 7.58 4.34 -11.43
C PHE A 35 6.63 5.22 -12.23
N SER A 36 7.12 5.78 -13.33
CA SER A 36 6.38 6.73 -14.20
C SER A 36 6.85 6.61 -15.65
N ASN A 37 5.98 6.95 -16.60
CA ASN A 37 6.36 7.03 -18.01
C ASN A 37 7.16 8.26 -18.42
N LYS A 38 7.37 9.21 -17.50
CA LYS A 38 8.30 10.34 -17.68
C LYS A 38 9.00 10.63 -16.36
N THR A 39 10.23 11.13 -16.46
CA THR A 39 10.98 11.65 -15.31
C THR A 39 10.21 12.79 -14.65
N LEU A 40 10.12 12.76 -13.32
CA LEU A 40 9.45 13.79 -12.53
C LEU A 40 10.49 14.68 -11.85
N PRO A 41 10.36 16.01 -11.95
CA PRO A 41 11.23 16.93 -11.22
C PRO A 41 11.30 16.62 -9.71
N ASN A 42 12.51 16.61 -9.16
CA ASN A 42 12.80 16.41 -7.73
C ASN A 42 12.36 15.06 -7.13
N ILE A 43 12.09 14.07 -7.97
CA ILE A 43 11.70 12.71 -7.58
C ILE A 43 12.66 11.71 -8.23
N PRO A 44 13.19 10.70 -7.50
CA PRO A 44 14.04 9.66 -8.06
C PRO A 44 13.19 8.66 -8.86
N THR A 45 12.85 9.03 -10.10
CA THR A 45 11.97 8.27 -10.98
C THR A 45 12.72 7.18 -11.74
N ILE A 46 12.18 5.96 -11.70
CA ILE A 46 12.46 4.88 -12.66
C ILE A 46 11.53 5.07 -13.86
N LEU A 47 12.13 5.37 -15.01
CA LEU A 47 11.41 5.62 -16.26
C LEU A 47 10.93 4.30 -16.87
N LEU A 48 9.62 4.20 -17.12
CA LEU A 48 9.02 3.05 -17.80
C LEU A 48 8.61 3.43 -19.22
N ASN A 49 9.07 2.68 -20.22
CA ASN A 49 8.71 2.91 -21.62
C ASN A 49 7.31 2.35 -21.94
N ILE A 50 6.27 2.98 -21.39
CA ILE A 50 4.87 2.62 -21.57
C ILE A 50 4.00 3.87 -21.74
N THR A 51 2.84 3.71 -22.38
CA THR A 51 1.80 4.74 -22.35
C THR A 51 1.10 4.71 -21.00
N GLU A 52 0.92 5.86 -20.34
CA GLU A 52 0.13 5.91 -19.10
C GLU A 52 -1.34 5.68 -19.42
N SER A 53 -1.88 4.61 -18.85
CA SER A 53 -3.28 4.26 -18.94
C SER A 53 -3.61 3.35 -17.76
N ARG A 54 -4.81 3.52 -17.20
CA ARG A 54 -5.31 2.60 -16.18
C ARG A 54 -5.38 1.15 -16.69
N GLN A 55 -5.63 0.97 -17.99
CA GLN A 55 -5.66 -0.36 -18.63
C GLN A 55 -4.27 -1.01 -18.72
N LEU A 56 -3.20 -0.21 -18.66
CA LEU A 56 -1.81 -0.65 -18.72
C LEU A 56 -1.16 -0.72 -17.32
N LEU A 57 -1.93 -0.58 -16.24
CA LEU A 57 -1.41 -0.67 -14.88
C LEU A 57 -0.79 -2.04 -14.60
N GLY A 58 -1.36 -3.12 -15.14
CA GLY A 58 -0.77 -4.46 -15.03
C GLY A 58 0.63 -4.56 -15.66
N LEU A 59 0.81 -3.94 -16.84
CA LEU A 59 2.12 -3.84 -17.48
C LEU A 59 3.08 -2.99 -16.65
N LYS A 60 2.60 -1.90 -16.06
CA LYS A 60 3.39 -1.05 -15.15
C LYS A 60 3.88 -1.84 -13.94
N THR A 61 3.00 -2.63 -13.31
CA THR A 61 3.38 -3.50 -12.17
C THR A 61 4.37 -4.56 -12.59
N ARG A 62 4.18 -5.17 -13.76
CA ARG A 62 5.12 -6.13 -14.32
C ARG A 62 6.52 -5.55 -14.43
N LEU A 63 6.65 -4.38 -15.07
CA LEU A 63 7.93 -3.72 -15.26
C LEU A 63 8.57 -3.28 -13.94
N ALA A 64 7.76 -2.78 -12.99
CA ALA A 64 8.25 -2.37 -11.69
C ALA A 64 8.77 -3.55 -10.87
N LEU A 65 8.03 -4.67 -10.82
CA LEU A 65 8.47 -5.87 -10.12
C LEU A 65 9.66 -6.55 -10.81
N GLN A 66 9.74 -6.50 -12.14
CA GLN A 66 10.93 -6.93 -12.87
C GLN A 66 12.16 -6.10 -12.48
N TYR A 67 12.04 -4.76 -12.46
CA TYR A 67 13.12 -3.89 -12.01
C TYR A 67 13.59 -4.23 -10.60
N VAL A 68 12.65 -4.44 -9.68
CA VAL A 68 12.94 -4.85 -8.30
C VAL A 68 13.65 -6.20 -8.27
N TYR A 69 13.16 -7.17 -9.04
CA TYR A 69 13.77 -8.49 -9.14
C TYR A 69 15.23 -8.41 -9.60
N ASP A 70 15.52 -7.59 -10.61
CA ASP A 70 16.84 -7.49 -11.21
C ASP A 70 17.83 -6.67 -10.37
N HIS A 71 17.38 -5.68 -9.59
CA HIS A 71 18.26 -4.69 -8.95
C HIS A 71 18.17 -4.62 -7.42
N GLU A 72 17.08 -5.07 -6.81
CA GLU A 72 16.77 -4.76 -5.40
C GLU A 72 16.39 -6.00 -4.57
N ILE A 73 16.13 -7.15 -5.22
CA ILE A 73 15.46 -8.29 -4.59
C ILE A 73 16.23 -8.88 -3.41
N ASP A 74 17.55 -8.82 -3.45
CA ASP A 74 18.38 -9.40 -2.40
C ASP A 74 18.58 -8.42 -1.22
N GLU A 75 18.40 -7.12 -1.44
CA GLU A 75 18.58 -6.07 -0.41
C GLU A 75 17.38 -5.87 0.52
N PHE A 76 16.16 -6.25 0.10
CA PHE A 76 14.92 -5.94 0.81
C PHE A 76 14.03 -7.16 1.07
N GLU A 77 13.40 -7.23 2.24
CA GLU A 77 12.55 -8.36 2.64
C GLU A 77 11.08 -8.17 2.26
N TRP A 78 10.63 -6.92 2.18
CA TRP A 78 9.24 -6.56 1.98
C TRP A 78 9.10 -5.49 0.91
N PHE A 79 8.09 -5.64 0.06
CA PHE A 79 7.85 -4.77 -1.10
C PHE A 79 6.44 -4.23 -1.03
N ILE A 80 6.30 -2.91 -0.90
CA ILE A 80 5.01 -2.24 -0.88
C ILE A 80 4.71 -1.72 -2.29
N LYS A 81 3.57 -2.09 -2.85
CA LYS A 81 2.99 -1.36 -3.97
C LYS A 81 2.02 -0.33 -3.42
N ALA A 82 2.23 0.94 -3.78
CA ALA A 82 1.38 2.05 -3.39
C ALA A 82 1.07 2.97 -4.57
N ASP A 83 -0.17 3.44 -4.63
CA ASP A 83 -0.56 4.54 -5.52
C ASP A 83 -0.08 5.88 -4.94
N ASP A 84 0.06 6.90 -5.79
CA ASP A 84 0.52 8.23 -5.38
C ASP A 84 -0.45 9.01 -4.46
N ASP A 85 -1.65 8.49 -4.23
CA ASP A 85 -2.65 9.00 -3.27
C ASP A 85 -2.91 8.06 -2.09
N ALA A 86 -1.99 7.14 -1.81
CA ALA A 86 -1.98 6.33 -0.60
C ALA A 86 -1.13 6.96 0.52
N PHE A 87 -1.46 6.64 1.77
CA PHE A 87 -0.63 6.97 2.94
C PHE A 87 -0.46 5.75 3.83
N PHE A 88 0.78 5.44 4.21
CA PHE A 88 1.10 4.32 5.07
C PHE A 88 1.62 4.77 6.45
N ILE A 89 1.13 4.13 7.51
CA ILE A 89 1.69 4.23 8.86
C ILE A 89 2.72 3.11 8.98
N MET A 90 3.97 3.42 8.62
CA MET A 90 5.03 2.43 8.41
C MET A 90 5.38 1.67 9.70
N GLU A 91 5.24 2.29 10.86
CA GLU A 91 5.46 1.69 12.17
C GLU A 91 4.46 0.57 12.46
N ASN A 92 3.17 0.82 12.16
CA ASN A 92 2.12 -0.19 12.30
C ASN A 92 2.34 -1.35 11.32
N LEU A 93 2.79 -1.04 10.09
CA LEU A 93 3.14 -2.07 9.12
C LEU A 93 4.36 -2.90 9.58
N LYS A 94 5.45 -2.24 10.01
CA LYS A 94 6.67 -2.92 10.50
C LYS A 94 6.37 -3.80 11.70
N ASN A 95 5.53 -3.33 12.62
CA ASN A 95 5.06 -4.12 13.76
C ASN A 95 4.27 -5.35 13.29
N TYR A 96 3.31 -5.18 12.38
CA TYR A 96 2.52 -6.30 11.86
C TYR A 96 3.39 -7.33 11.11
N LEU A 97 4.32 -6.88 10.26
CA LEU A 97 5.22 -7.75 9.50
C LEU A 97 6.25 -8.48 10.38
N SER A 98 6.51 -8.01 11.60
CA SER A 98 7.50 -8.63 12.48
C SER A 98 7.19 -10.07 12.88
N ALA A 99 5.93 -10.48 12.76
CA ALA A 99 5.46 -11.83 13.05
C ALA A 99 5.60 -12.82 11.88
N PHE A 100 6.13 -12.39 10.73
CA PHE A 100 6.14 -13.19 9.51
C PHE A 100 7.55 -13.36 8.93
N ASN A 101 7.79 -14.48 8.25
CA ASN A 101 9.05 -14.75 7.55
C ASN A 101 8.95 -14.29 6.09
N PRO A 102 9.82 -13.37 5.61
CA PRO A 102 9.79 -12.88 4.22
C PRO A 102 10.17 -13.93 3.17
N ASN A 103 10.65 -15.10 3.58
CA ASN A 103 10.89 -16.24 2.68
C ASN A 103 9.65 -17.11 2.45
N ASP A 104 8.56 -16.86 3.19
CA ASP A 104 7.26 -17.46 2.90
C ASP A 104 6.55 -16.67 1.81
N LYS A 105 5.73 -17.32 0.98
CA LYS A 105 4.95 -16.69 -0.09
C LYS A 105 3.77 -15.90 0.49
N LEU A 106 4.03 -14.69 0.98
CA LEU A 106 3.04 -13.86 1.66
C LEU A 106 2.55 -12.67 0.82
N TYR A 107 1.24 -12.44 0.87
CA TYR A 107 0.54 -11.33 0.22
C TYR A 107 -0.41 -10.67 1.21
N PHE A 108 -0.19 -9.39 1.52
CA PHE A 108 -0.97 -8.64 2.52
C PHE A 108 -1.66 -7.44 1.90
N GLY A 109 -2.85 -7.11 2.40
CA GLY A 109 -3.55 -5.88 2.05
C GLY A 109 -5.02 -5.94 2.41
N LYS A 110 -5.81 -5.06 1.79
CA LYS A 110 -7.27 -5.08 1.90
C LYS A 110 -7.85 -6.15 0.98
N LYS A 111 -8.26 -7.29 1.55
CA LYS A 111 -8.73 -8.46 0.81
C LYS A 111 -10.09 -8.20 0.16
N PHE A 112 -10.14 -8.31 -1.17
CA PHE A 112 -11.31 -8.23 -2.02
C PHE A 112 -11.59 -9.53 -2.76
N SER A 113 -12.85 -9.72 -3.18
CA SER A 113 -13.31 -10.78 -4.06
C SER A 113 -14.44 -10.28 -4.94
N LYS A 114 -14.32 -10.41 -6.27
CA LYS A 114 -15.34 -9.93 -7.23
C LYS A 114 -16.60 -10.82 -7.24
N PHE A 115 -16.46 -12.08 -6.82
CA PHE A 115 -17.54 -13.03 -6.59
C PHE A 115 -17.17 -13.81 -5.33
N LYS A 116 -17.99 -13.71 -4.26
CA LYS A 116 -17.71 -14.29 -2.94
C LYS A 116 -17.27 -15.77 -3.03
N GLY A 117 -15.97 -16.02 -3.15
CA GLY A 117 -15.37 -17.35 -3.05
C GLY A 117 -14.68 -17.97 -4.27
N THR A 118 -14.43 -17.26 -5.38
CA THR A 118 -13.63 -17.85 -6.48
C THR A 118 -12.15 -17.46 -6.43
N THR A 119 -11.82 -16.18 -6.29
CA THR A 119 -10.42 -15.71 -6.16
C THR A 119 -10.38 -14.46 -5.28
N TYR A 120 -9.33 -14.32 -4.46
CA TYR A 120 -9.06 -13.12 -3.68
C TYR A 120 -7.93 -12.30 -4.29
N TYR A 121 -8.00 -10.99 -4.13
CA TYR A 121 -6.92 -10.05 -4.47
C TYR A 121 -6.85 -8.95 -3.41
N MET A 122 -5.74 -8.23 -3.35
CA MET A 122 -5.62 -7.07 -2.45
C MET A 122 -5.96 -5.79 -3.22
N SER A 123 -6.75 -4.90 -2.63
CA SER A 123 -7.05 -3.60 -3.22
C SER A 123 -5.76 -2.80 -3.47
N GLY A 124 -5.51 -2.44 -4.72
CA GLY A 124 -4.31 -1.71 -5.15
C GLY A 124 -4.27 -0.28 -4.64
N GLY A 125 -5.43 0.35 -4.48
CA GLY A 125 -5.55 1.68 -3.90
C GLY A 125 -5.19 1.71 -2.41
N ALA A 126 -5.70 0.76 -1.63
CA ALA A 126 -5.23 0.59 -0.24
C ALA A 126 -3.73 0.25 -0.15
N GLY A 127 -3.13 -0.11 -1.29
CA GLY A 127 -1.81 -0.69 -1.41
C GLY A 127 -1.75 -2.10 -0.83
N TYR A 128 -0.68 -2.80 -1.19
CA TYR A 128 -0.45 -4.16 -0.75
C TYR A 128 1.03 -4.41 -0.53
N VAL A 129 1.32 -5.45 0.25
CA VAL A 129 2.69 -5.84 0.61
C VAL A 129 2.96 -7.26 0.13
N LEU A 130 4.09 -7.44 -0.53
CA LEU A 130 4.62 -8.73 -0.97
C LEU A 130 5.89 -9.04 -0.21
N SER A 131 6.04 -10.31 0.17
CA SER A 131 7.31 -10.87 0.65
C SER A 131 8.34 -11.00 -0.47
N LYS A 132 9.63 -11.11 -0.12
CA LYS A 132 10.72 -11.44 -1.05
C LYS A 132 10.41 -12.69 -1.87
N ALA A 133 9.96 -13.78 -1.23
CA ALA A 133 9.60 -15.01 -1.93
C ALA A 133 8.42 -14.81 -2.91
N SER A 134 7.40 -14.03 -2.53
CA SER A 134 6.28 -13.72 -3.43
C SER A 134 6.71 -12.93 -4.65
N VAL A 135 7.59 -11.93 -4.52
CA VAL A 135 8.10 -11.17 -5.67
C VAL A 135 8.85 -12.08 -6.63
N LYS A 136 9.77 -12.93 -6.12
CA LYS A 136 10.52 -13.90 -6.95
C LYS A 136 9.57 -14.79 -7.76
N ILE A 137 8.57 -15.39 -7.12
CA ILE A 137 7.60 -16.24 -7.82
C ILE A 137 6.75 -15.47 -8.84
N ILE A 138 6.30 -14.25 -8.52
CA ILE A 138 5.53 -13.43 -9.46
C ILE A 138 6.35 -13.20 -10.74
N VAL A 139 7.61 -12.77 -10.59
CA VAL A 139 8.47 -12.45 -11.73
C VAL A 139 8.80 -13.70 -12.54
N GLU A 140 9.28 -14.76 -11.88
CA GLU A 140 9.76 -15.98 -12.54
C GLU A 140 8.65 -16.86 -13.13
N LYS A 141 7.42 -16.79 -12.59
CA LYS A 141 6.38 -17.80 -12.88
C LYS A 141 5.05 -17.22 -13.35
N CYS A 142 4.81 -15.92 -13.15
CA CYS A 142 3.52 -15.29 -13.49
C CYS A 142 3.60 -14.39 -14.72
N PHE A 143 4.76 -13.82 -15.03
CA PHE A 143 4.91 -12.92 -16.18
C PHE A 143 5.00 -13.63 -17.54
N ASP A 144 5.49 -14.88 -17.57
CA ASP A 144 5.49 -15.72 -18.80
C ASP A 144 4.13 -16.32 -19.14
N ALA A 145 3.17 -16.26 -18.21
CA ALA A 145 1.82 -16.65 -18.53
C ALA A 145 1.23 -15.59 -19.46
N VAL A 146 0.96 -15.97 -20.71
CA VAL A 146 0.14 -15.28 -21.73
C VAL A 146 -1.12 -14.60 -21.16
N LYS A 147 -1.56 -14.97 -19.94
CA LYS A 147 -2.69 -14.40 -19.19
C LYS A 147 -2.39 -13.13 -18.36
N PHE A 148 -1.15 -12.82 -17.97
CA PHE A 148 -0.85 -11.60 -17.18
C PHE A 148 -1.09 -10.32 -18.01
N ASN A 149 -0.92 -10.42 -19.33
CA ASN A 149 -1.15 -9.32 -20.28
C ASN A 149 -2.64 -8.97 -20.51
N PHE A 150 -3.60 -9.84 -20.12
CA PHE A 150 -5.03 -9.63 -20.43
C PHE A 150 -5.91 -9.34 -19.22
N GLN A 151 -5.37 -9.37 -18.00
CA GLN A 151 -6.12 -8.88 -16.85
C GLN A 151 -5.97 -7.36 -16.78
N HIS A 152 -6.95 -6.64 -17.33
CA HIS A 152 -7.04 -5.18 -17.29
C HIS A 152 -7.08 -4.58 -15.86
N ILE A 153 -7.09 -5.42 -14.82
CA ILE A 153 -7.11 -5.04 -13.41
C ILE A 153 -5.87 -5.68 -12.76
N GLU A 154 -4.85 -4.86 -12.57
CA GLU A 154 -3.54 -5.21 -12.03
C GLU A 154 -3.60 -6.05 -10.75
N ASP A 155 -4.38 -5.59 -9.76
CA ASP A 155 -4.54 -6.30 -8.48
C ASP A 155 -5.08 -7.72 -8.63
N MET A 156 -6.02 -7.91 -9.57
CA MET A 156 -6.59 -9.23 -9.85
C MET A 156 -5.56 -10.16 -10.50
N ALA A 157 -4.63 -9.61 -11.30
CA ALA A 157 -3.56 -10.38 -11.92
C ALA A 157 -2.59 -10.92 -10.86
N VAL A 158 -2.21 -10.07 -9.91
CA VAL A 158 -1.41 -10.47 -8.74
C VAL A 158 -2.17 -11.48 -7.88
N GLY A 159 -3.47 -11.26 -7.64
CA GLY A 159 -4.34 -12.21 -6.92
C GLY A 159 -4.44 -13.59 -7.58
N ALA A 160 -4.61 -13.63 -8.91
CA ALA A 160 -4.68 -14.89 -9.67
C ALA A 160 -3.33 -15.64 -9.67
N CYS A 161 -2.22 -14.90 -9.73
CA CYS A 161 -0.88 -15.48 -9.54
C CYS A 161 -0.72 -16.05 -8.13
N ALA A 162 -1.12 -15.29 -7.11
CA ALA A 162 -1.07 -15.69 -5.71
C ALA A 162 -1.88 -16.96 -5.46
N GLU A 163 -3.09 -17.06 -6.03
CA GLU A 163 -3.90 -18.28 -5.98
C GLU A 163 -3.21 -19.46 -6.67
N LYS A 164 -2.79 -19.28 -7.93
CA LYS A 164 -2.15 -20.34 -8.72
C LYS A 164 -0.92 -20.95 -8.03
N TYR A 165 -0.13 -20.12 -7.35
CA TYR A 165 1.10 -20.53 -6.69
C TYR A 165 0.97 -20.64 -5.16
N ASN A 166 -0.25 -20.73 -4.63
CA ASN A 166 -0.55 -20.97 -3.22
C ASN A 166 0.17 -19.99 -2.27
N PHE A 167 -0.03 -18.69 -2.50
CA PHE A 167 0.43 -17.68 -1.57
C PHE A 167 -0.48 -17.67 -0.35
N THR A 168 0.12 -17.46 0.82
CA THR A 168 -0.63 -17.22 2.05
C THR A 168 -1.06 -15.76 2.09
N ALA A 169 -2.34 -15.53 2.40
CA ALA A 169 -2.91 -14.20 2.59
C ALA A 169 -3.39 -14.03 4.04
N PRO A 170 -2.49 -13.67 4.99
CA PRO A 170 -2.81 -13.56 6.41
C PRO A 170 -3.95 -12.58 6.70
N ASN A 171 -4.61 -12.75 7.84
CA ASN A 171 -5.66 -11.83 8.27
C ASN A 171 -5.06 -10.46 8.64
N THR A 172 -5.44 -9.43 7.88
CA THR A 172 -4.97 -8.05 8.06
C THR A 172 -5.90 -7.19 8.92
N THR A 173 -6.91 -7.78 9.56
CA THR A 173 -7.70 -7.10 10.59
C THR A 173 -7.04 -7.19 11.96
N ASP A 174 -7.34 -6.24 12.84
CA ASP A 174 -6.88 -6.31 14.23
C ASP A 174 -7.65 -7.34 15.08
N SER A 175 -7.28 -7.46 16.35
CA SER A 175 -7.92 -8.38 17.30
C SER A 175 -9.41 -8.11 17.50
N MET A 176 -9.89 -6.91 17.19
CA MET A 176 -11.30 -6.53 17.22
C MET A 176 -11.97 -6.72 15.84
N GLY A 177 -11.28 -7.23 14.84
CA GLY A 177 -11.80 -7.37 13.47
C GLY A 177 -12.00 -6.04 12.74
N ARG A 178 -11.28 -4.98 13.12
CA ARG A 178 -11.25 -3.70 12.38
C ARG A 178 -10.17 -3.75 11.30
N GLU A 179 -10.43 -3.12 10.16
CA GLU A 179 -9.49 -3.09 9.04
C GLU A 179 -8.23 -2.30 9.40
N ARG A 180 -7.06 -2.80 8.96
CA ARG A 180 -5.82 -2.04 8.97
C ARG A 180 -5.48 -1.44 7.60
N PHE A 181 -5.93 -2.04 6.50
CA PHE A 181 -5.75 -1.51 5.14
C PHE A 181 -7.08 -0.94 4.63
N HIS A 182 -7.11 0.35 4.32
CA HIS A 182 -8.33 1.06 3.97
C HIS A 182 -8.31 1.51 2.51
N SER A 183 -9.31 1.09 1.73
CA SER A 183 -9.45 1.46 0.30
C SER A 183 -10.07 2.83 0.08
N LEU A 184 -10.29 3.61 1.15
CA LEU A 184 -10.88 4.94 1.13
C LEU A 184 -10.17 5.84 2.16
N SER A 185 -10.44 7.14 2.09
CA SER A 185 -9.87 8.11 3.03
C SER A 185 -10.48 7.93 4.43
N PRO A 186 -9.78 8.37 5.50
CA PRO A 186 -10.29 8.32 6.87
C PRO A 186 -11.68 8.96 6.98
N HIS A 187 -11.91 10.07 6.26
CA HIS A 187 -13.19 10.79 6.30
C HIS A 187 -14.39 9.92 5.93
N VAL A 188 -14.23 9.05 4.94
CA VAL A 188 -15.31 8.15 4.51
C VAL A 188 -15.58 7.08 5.56
N TYR A 189 -14.54 6.53 6.20
CA TYR A 189 -14.73 5.55 7.27
C TYR A 189 -15.35 6.15 8.55
N LEU A 190 -15.16 7.45 8.79
CA LEU A 190 -15.79 8.16 9.91
C LEU A 190 -17.30 8.38 9.70
N LYS A 191 -17.76 8.49 8.46
CA LYS A 191 -19.15 8.78 8.09
C LYS A 191 -19.74 7.65 7.26
N LYS A 192 -20.49 6.75 7.91
CA LYS A 192 -21.09 5.57 7.27
C LYS A 192 -21.97 5.92 6.06
N GLU A 193 -22.55 7.12 6.04
CA GLU A 193 -23.38 7.65 4.97
C GLU A 193 -22.60 7.86 3.66
N LEU A 194 -21.28 8.08 3.76
CA LEU A 194 -20.39 8.23 2.61
C LEU A 194 -19.91 6.87 2.05
N LYS A 195 -20.30 5.75 2.67
CA LYS A 195 -19.86 4.43 2.25
C LYS A 195 -20.38 4.11 0.84
N PRO A 196 -19.50 3.83 -0.12
CA PRO A 196 -19.93 3.40 -1.44
C PRO A 196 -20.42 1.94 -1.41
N LYS A 197 -21.51 1.64 -2.14
CA LYS A 197 -22.13 0.30 -2.18
C LYS A 197 -21.17 -0.81 -2.62
N TRP A 198 -20.23 -0.50 -3.53
CA TRP A 198 -19.30 -1.48 -4.08
C TRP A 198 -18.33 -2.03 -3.02
N LEU A 199 -18.03 -1.26 -1.97
CA LEU A 199 -16.98 -1.62 -1.02
C LEU A 199 -17.38 -2.84 -0.17
N ASP A 200 -18.64 -2.94 0.24
CA ASP A 200 -19.16 -4.14 0.91
C ASP A 200 -19.24 -5.34 -0.04
N ALA A 201 -19.60 -5.09 -1.30
CA ALA A 201 -19.73 -6.15 -2.29
C ALA A 201 -18.38 -6.84 -2.56
N TYR A 202 -17.28 -6.08 -2.53
CA TYR A 202 -15.95 -6.61 -2.77
C TYR A 202 -15.25 -7.08 -1.49
N SER A 203 -15.56 -6.49 -0.33
CA SER A 203 -14.87 -6.83 0.92
C SER A 203 -15.16 -8.26 1.37
N VAL A 204 -14.09 -9.01 1.61
CA VAL A 204 -14.18 -10.36 2.19
C VAL A 204 -14.58 -10.29 3.66
N ASN A 205 -13.96 -9.38 4.40
CA ASN A 205 -14.25 -9.15 5.80
C ASN A 205 -15.44 -8.20 5.95
N LYS A 206 -16.26 -8.41 6.98
CA LYS A 206 -17.34 -7.49 7.34
C LYS A 206 -16.75 -6.17 7.83
N LEU A 207 -17.04 -5.10 7.10
CA LEU A 207 -16.54 -3.77 7.44
C LEU A 207 -17.23 -3.17 8.68
N LYS A 208 -16.42 -2.51 9.50
CA LYS A 208 -16.86 -1.73 10.65
C LYS A 208 -16.65 -0.24 10.36
N TRP A 209 -17.54 0.61 10.86
CA TRP A 209 -17.65 2.03 10.47
C TRP A 209 -17.75 2.94 11.69
N GLY A 210 -17.34 4.20 11.52
CA GLY A 210 -17.33 5.21 12.57
C GLY A 210 -16.01 5.26 13.35
N TYR A 211 -15.82 6.35 14.10
CA TYR A 211 -14.56 6.68 14.78
C TYR A 211 -13.98 5.53 15.61
N GLY A 212 -14.78 4.87 16.47
CA GLY A 212 -14.31 3.76 17.30
C GLY A 212 -13.91 2.48 16.53
N ASN A 213 -14.26 2.40 15.25
CA ASN A 213 -14.00 1.25 14.39
C ASN A 213 -12.84 1.46 13.40
N LEU A 214 -12.21 2.65 13.40
CA LEU A 214 -10.89 2.80 12.80
C LEU A 214 -9.86 2.15 13.72
N SER A 215 -9.09 1.20 13.17
CA SER A 215 -8.07 0.52 13.96
C SER A 215 -6.98 1.50 14.41
N ASN A 216 -6.60 1.45 15.68
CA ASN A 216 -5.39 2.11 16.17
C ASN A 216 -4.11 1.49 15.60
N GLU A 217 -4.23 0.32 14.97
CA GLU A 217 -3.16 -0.37 14.23
C GLU A 217 -3.33 -0.19 12.71
N THR A 218 -4.02 0.87 12.28
CA THR A 218 -4.20 1.19 10.85
C THR A 218 -2.84 1.25 10.15
N ILE A 219 -2.74 0.58 9.01
CA ILE A 219 -1.56 0.49 8.16
C ILE A 219 -1.66 1.46 6.99
N SER A 220 -2.79 1.56 6.30
CA SER A 220 -2.89 2.41 5.11
C SER A 220 -4.26 3.01 4.86
N PHE A 221 -4.28 4.17 4.19
CA PHE A 221 -5.46 4.82 3.63
C PHE A 221 -5.23 5.14 2.15
N HIS A 222 -6.33 5.36 1.42
CA HIS A 222 -6.33 5.70 -0.01
C HIS A 222 -7.16 6.96 -0.30
N TYR A 223 -7.08 7.49 -1.53
CA TYR A 223 -7.75 8.71 -1.98
C TYR A 223 -7.43 9.95 -1.15
N LEU A 224 -6.16 10.12 -0.78
CA LEU A 224 -5.70 11.29 -0.03
C LEU A 224 -5.17 12.37 -0.97
N SER A 225 -5.56 13.61 -0.69
CA SER A 225 -4.91 14.78 -1.29
C SER A 225 -3.50 14.98 -0.72
N PRO A 226 -2.62 15.75 -1.40
CA PRO A 226 -1.36 16.20 -0.83
C PRO A 226 -1.52 16.82 0.57
N GLU A 227 -2.56 17.62 0.74
CA GLU A 227 -2.89 18.31 1.99
C GLU A 227 -3.30 17.32 3.09
N ASP A 228 -4.12 16.31 2.75
CA ASP A 228 -4.48 15.26 3.71
C ASP A 228 -3.25 14.47 4.17
N MET A 229 -2.33 14.15 3.27
CA MET A 229 -1.07 13.45 3.64
C MET A 229 -0.22 14.30 4.57
N GLN A 230 -0.09 15.60 4.29
CA GLN A 230 0.65 16.53 5.15
C GLN A 230 -0.01 16.69 6.51
N LEU A 231 -1.35 16.69 6.56
CA LEU A 231 -2.10 16.77 7.80
C LEU A 231 -1.92 15.52 8.66
N LEU A 232 -1.99 14.33 8.05
CA LEU A 232 -1.69 13.06 8.73
C LEU A 232 -0.23 13.02 9.22
N GLU A 233 0.72 13.45 8.40
CA GLU A 233 2.14 13.58 8.79
C GLU A 233 2.29 14.51 10.00
N PHE A 234 1.62 15.66 9.96
CA PHE A 234 1.66 16.64 11.04
C PHE A 234 1.13 16.04 12.34
N TYR A 235 -0.07 15.47 12.33
CA TYR A 235 -0.70 14.92 13.53
C TYR A 235 0.03 13.72 14.10
N LEU A 236 0.58 12.85 13.26
CA LEU A 236 1.26 11.63 13.71
C LEU A 236 2.70 11.89 14.18
N TYR A 237 3.43 12.81 13.53
CA TYR A 237 4.88 12.90 13.70
C TYR A 237 5.44 14.29 14.00
N LYS A 238 4.65 15.36 13.86
CA LYS A 238 5.12 16.74 14.14
C LYS A 238 4.43 17.35 15.35
N LEU A 239 3.16 17.04 15.57
CA LEU A 239 2.39 17.54 16.69
C LEU A 239 2.90 16.89 17.98
N ASN A 240 3.74 17.61 18.70
CA ASN A 240 4.26 17.19 19.98
C ASN A 240 3.38 17.71 21.12
N THR A 241 2.37 16.93 21.51
CA THR A 241 1.52 17.28 22.66
C THR A 241 2.23 17.10 24.01
N LYS A 242 3.30 16.30 24.07
CA LYS A 242 4.02 15.98 25.32
C LYS A 242 4.97 17.09 25.78
N GLN A 243 5.46 17.95 24.88
CA GLN A 243 6.33 19.07 25.25
C GLN A 243 5.60 20.23 25.96
N MET A 244 4.27 20.32 25.85
CA MET A 244 3.50 21.37 26.52
C MET A 244 3.41 21.16 28.04
N ASP A 245 3.30 19.90 28.49
CA ASP A 245 3.24 19.58 29.93
C ASP A 245 4.58 19.78 30.64
N GLN A 246 5.69 19.54 29.94
CA GLN A 246 7.03 19.79 30.48
C GLN A 246 7.31 21.30 30.65
N ARG A 247 6.87 22.13 29.70
CA ARG A 247 7.02 23.60 29.82
C ARG A 247 6.14 24.21 30.90
N ARG A 248 4.94 23.65 31.16
CA ARG A 248 4.07 24.08 32.27
C ARG A 248 4.60 23.67 33.64
N ASN A 249 5.26 22.51 33.74
CA ASN A 249 5.85 22.07 35.00
C ASN A 249 7.21 22.72 35.31
N SER A 250 7.92 23.25 34.32
CA SER A 250 9.17 24.02 34.51
C SER A 250 8.95 25.52 34.71
N SER A 251 7.70 26.00 34.69
CA SER A 251 7.33 27.42 34.83
C SER A 251 6.45 27.69 36.06
N LYS A 252 6.31 26.72 36.97
CA LYS A 252 5.82 27.00 38.32
C LYS A 252 7.00 27.48 39.18
N PRO A 253 6.91 28.70 39.77
CA PRO A 253 7.93 29.20 40.70
C PRO A 253 8.00 28.38 41.99
#